data_AF-A0A090FHD6-F1
#
_entry.id   AF-A0A090FHD6-F1
#
_cell.length_a   1.000
_cell.length_b   1.000
_cell.length_c   1.000
_cell.angle_alpha   90.00
_cell.angle_beta   90.00
_cell.angle_gamma   90.00
#
_symmetry.space_group_name_H-M   'P 1'
#
loop_
_entity.id
_entity.type
_entity.pdbx_description
1 polymer ?
#
loop_
_entity_poly.entity_id
_entity_poly.type
_entity_poly.pdbx_seq_one_letter_code
_entity_poly.pdbx_strand_id
1 'polypeptide(L)'
;MKANLVEHEIMPSSRQGAASAARLHARSDGWRQVFDRRTPEERRTLSHIKRFMERLAGDRKFRTALSENVDNPRIVTASYGIEVDPMQILPLWCGDYVKYRFKSESAPWPLAMMWDEYMREMLRHRDLVRRQGEMSTINPRFHAWRERQIRRCNDELGELGTSIAHHTIAFELSEGCTVGCWFCGLSADRFKGYYEYSEEHAELWRGVVGAASDMFGPAVRTGFCYWATDPIDNPDYDRFCLTSIKSRANCHKRRRPPR
;
A
#
# COMPACT_ATOMS: atom_id res chain seq x y z
N MET A 1 27.17 -44.68 45.15
CA MET A 1 27.45 -43.25 44.92
C MET A 1 26.16 -42.59 44.50
N LYS A 2 25.70 -41.59 45.26
CA LYS A 2 24.51 -40.78 44.98
C LYS A 2 24.84 -39.74 43.91
N ALA A 3 23.94 -39.52 42.96
CA ALA A 3 23.89 -38.28 42.20
C ALA A 3 22.42 -37.90 41.99
N ASN A 4 22.05 -36.77 42.58
CA ASN A 4 20.76 -36.12 42.50
C ASN A 4 20.55 -35.55 41.09
N LEU A 5 19.37 -35.73 40.51
CA LEU A 5 18.90 -34.91 39.39
C LEU A 5 17.73 -34.07 39.89
N VAL A 6 17.95 -32.76 39.84
CA VAL A 6 17.02 -31.70 40.25
C VAL A 6 15.98 -31.52 39.13
N GLU A 7 14.70 -31.64 39.48
CA GLU A 7 13.59 -31.22 38.64
C GLU A 7 13.59 -29.68 38.55
N HIS A 8 13.91 -29.14 37.37
CA HIS A 8 13.68 -27.73 37.09
C HIS A 8 12.26 -27.55 36.55
N GLU A 9 11.37 -27.15 37.45
CA GLU A 9 10.02 -26.68 37.14
C GLU A 9 10.12 -25.33 36.40
N ILE A 10 10.00 -25.36 35.06
CA ILE A 10 9.99 -24.14 34.24
C ILE A 10 8.56 -23.58 34.26
N MET A 11 8.32 -22.64 35.17
CA MET A 11 7.15 -21.76 35.13
C MET A 11 7.20 -20.86 33.88
N PRO A 12 6.17 -20.86 33.00
CA PRO A 12 6.14 -19.94 31.87
C PRO A 12 5.81 -18.53 32.38
N SER A 13 6.80 -17.65 32.28
CA SER A 13 6.70 -16.21 32.57
C SER A 13 5.60 -15.56 31.72
N SER A 14 4.51 -15.18 32.37
CA SER A 14 3.34 -14.48 31.83
C SER A 14 3.66 -13.08 31.24
N ARG A 15 4.91 -12.63 31.31
CA ARG A 15 5.37 -11.31 30.82
C ARG A 15 5.88 -11.32 29.37
N GLN A 16 6.23 -12.47 28.79
CA GLN A 16 6.70 -12.52 27.38
C GLN A 16 5.55 -12.46 26.35
N GLY A 17 4.34 -12.92 26.70
CA GLY A 17 3.18 -12.88 25.81
C GLY A 17 2.61 -11.47 25.56
N ALA A 18 2.67 -10.58 26.57
CA ALA A 18 2.14 -9.23 26.45
C ALA A 18 3.03 -8.31 25.59
N ALA A 19 4.36 -8.48 25.66
CA ALA A 19 5.30 -7.72 24.84
C ALA A 19 5.26 -8.11 23.36
N SER A 20 4.95 -9.38 23.05
CA SER A 20 4.75 -9.87 21.68
C SER A 20 3.46 -9.31 21.05
N ALA A 21 2.35 -9.34 21.79
CA ALA A 21 1.07 -8.77 21.34
C ALA A 21 1.14 -7.23 21.15
N ALA A 22 1.86 -6.52 22.03
CA ALA A 22 2.09 -5.07 21.90
C ALA A 22 2.94 -4.72 20.66
N ARG A 23 3.88 -5.58 20.26
CA ARG A 23 4.68 -5.39 19.03
C ARG A 23 3.89 -5.65 17.74
N LEU A 24 2.81 -6.45 17.80
CA LEU A 24 1.97 -6.77 16.63
C LEU A 24 0.94 -5.66 16.32
N HIS A 25 0.53 -4.89 17.34
CA HIS A 25 -0.34 -3.71 17.16
C HIS A 25 0.40 -2.48 16.61
N ALA A 26 1.70 -2.35 16.87
CA ALA A 26 2.49 -1.16 16.54
C ALA A 26 3.00 -1.08 15.08
N ARG A 27 2.60 -1.98 14.17
CA ARG A 27 3.11 -2.03 12.78
C ARG A 27 2.07 -1.85 11.68
N SER A 28 0.90 -1.31 12.01
CA SER A 28 -0.16 -0.98 11.03
C SER A 28 0.11 0.27 10.20
N ASP A 29 1.00 1.13 10.66
CA ASP A 29 1.05 2.52 10.18
C ASP A 29 2.33 2.81 9.40
N GLY A 30 2.98 1.78 8.85
CA GLY A 30 4.22 1.95 8.08
C GLY A 30 4.05 2.89 6.88
N TRP A 31 2.84 2.96 6.29
CA TRP A 31 2.55 3.95 5.25
C TRP A 31 2.26 5.34 5.82
N ARG A 32 1.58 5.44 6.97
CA ARG A 32 1.32 6.74 7.63
C ARG A 32 2.61 7.39 8.05
N GLN A 33 3.58 6.63 8.55
CA GLN A 33 4.91 7.13 8.91
C GLN A 33 5.62 7.84 7.74
N VAL A 34 5.39 7.40 6.49
CA VAL A 34 5.90 8.09 5.29
C VAL A 34 5.36 9.53 5.25
N PHE A 35 4.10 9.74 5.61
CA PHE A 35 3.47 11.06 5.59
C PHE A 35 3.64 11.85 6.89
N ASP A 36 3.58 11.19 8.05
CA ASP A 36 3.59 11.82 9.38
C ASP A 36 4.94 12.46 9.71
N ARG A 37 6.04 11.96 9.14
CA ARG A 37 7.37 12.55 9.31
C ARG A 37 7.60 13.82 8.50
N ARG A 38 6.62 14.21 7.68
CA ARG A 38 6.71 15.37 6.77
C ARG A 38 5.75 16.45 7.21
N THR A 39 6.23 17.68 7.14
CA THR A 39 5.42 18.88 7.35
C THR A 39 4.29 18.97 6.32
N PRO A 40 3.21 19.73 6.61
CA PRO A 40 2.17 20.01 5.61
C PRO A 40 2.72 20.58 4.30
N GLU A 41 3.74 21.44 4.37
CA GLU A 41 4.36 22.07 3.19
C GLU A 41 5.16 21.07 2.35
N GLU A 42 5.92 20.17 2.98
CA GLU A 42 6.60 19.08 2.27
C GLU A 42 5.62 18.14 1.60
N ARG A 43 4.50 17.81 2.26
CA ARG A 43 3.43 16.98 1.67
C ARG A 43 2.78 17.67 0.49
N ARG A 44 2.52 18.98 0.58
CA ARG A 44 2.01 19.81 -0.52
C ARG A 44 2.98 19.79 -1.70
N THR A 45 4.27 20.04 -1.44
CA THR A 45 5.31 20.03 -2.47
C THR A 45 5.43 18.67 -3.15
N LEU A 46 5.50 17.58 -2.38
CA LEU A 46 5.50 16.21 -2.91
C LEU A 46 4.27 15.90 -3.77
N SER A 47 3.09 16.42 -3.39
CA SER A 47 1.88 16.24 -4.20
C SER A 47 1.99 16.92 -5.57
N HIS A 48 2.62 18.09 -5.65
CA HIS A 48 2.86 18.78 -6.92
C HIS A 48 3.96 18.10 -7.74
N ILE A 49 5.02 17.58 -7.12
CA ILE A 49 6.01 16.74 -7.81
C ILE A 49 5.35 15.47 -8.35
N LYS A 50 4.49 14.80 -7.57
CA LYS A 50 3.74 13.63 -8.02
C LYS A 50 2.88 13.95 -9.25
N ARG A 51 2.09 15.03 -9.19
CA ARG A 51 1.28 15.49 -10.33
C ARG A 51 2.14 15.73 -11.57
N PHE A 52 3.30 16.37 -11.40
CA PHE A 52 4.27 16.56 -12.47
C PHE A 52 4.73 15.22 -13.07
N MET A 53 5.16 14.27 -12.23
CA MET A 53 5.63 12.95 -12.68
C MET A 53 4.54 12.14 -13.39
N GLU A 54 3.29 12.22 -12.92
CA GLU A 54 2.15 11.55 -13.55
C GLU A 54 1.83 12.14 -14.93
N ARG A 55 1.86 13.47 -15.07
CA ARG A 55 1.73 14.13 -16.37
C ARG A 55 2.89 13.79 -17.29
N LEU A 56 4.13 13.82 -16.80
CA LEU A 56 5.30 13.45 -17.58
C LEU A 56 5.20 12.02 -18.13
N ALA A 57 4.72 11.08 -17.32
CA ALA A 57 4.56 9.68 -17.70
C ALA A 57 3.37 9.44 -18.64
N GLY A 58 2.20 10.02 -18.34
CA GLY A 58 0.93 9.68 -19.00
C GLY A 58 0.42 10.67 -20.05
N ASP A 59 0.91 11.91 -20.06
CA ASP A 59 0.39 12.99 -20.91
C ASP A 59 1.42 13.40 -21.97
N ARG A 60 1.21 12.92 -23.21
CA ARG A 60 2.09 13.24 -24.34
C ARG A 60 2.16 14.74 -24.62
N LYS A 61 1.04 15.46 -24.48
CA LYS A 61 1.00 16.91 -24.77
C LYS A 61 1.82 17.68 -23.74
N PHE A 62 1.69 17.30 -22.47
CA PHE A 62 2.51 17.85 -21.39
C PHE A 62 4.01 17.64 -21.67
N ARG A 63 4.41 16.42 -22.03
CA ARG A 63 5.81 16.10 -22.31
C ARG A 63 6.36 16.88 -23.51
N THR A 64 5.61 16.96 -24.60
CA THR A 64 6.00 17.75 -25.78
C THR A 64 6.16 19.22 -25.43
N ALA A 65 5.18 19.83 -24.76
CA ALA A 65 5.25 21.23 -24.35
C ALA A 65 6.45 21.50 -23.42
N LEU A 66 6.75 20.57 -22.51
CA LEU A 66 7.90 20.67 -21.61
C LEU A 66 9.23 20.65 -22.39
N SER A 67 9.34 19.81 -23.43
CA SER A 67 10.51 19.76 -24.31
C SER A 67 10.64 20.97 -25.23
N GLU A 68 9.54 21.62 -25.61
CA GLU A 68 9.54 22.84 -26.43
C GLU A 68 9.85 24.11 -25.62
N ASN A 69 9.66 24.06 -24.30
CA ASN A 69 9.82 25.21 -23.40
C ASN A 69 10.93 24.96 -22.36
N VAL A 70 12.05 24.35 -22.74
CA VAL A 70 13.15 23.99 -21.82
C VAL A 70 13.75 25.21 -21.11
N ASP A 71 13.80 26.37 -21.76
CA ASP A 71 14.33 27.61 -21.17
C ASP A 71 13.33 28.27 -20.18
N ASN A 72 12.05 27.95 -20.29
CA ASN A 72 11.02 28.44 -19.37
C ASN A 72 9.90 27.40 -19.12
N PRO A 73 10.25 26.26 -18.49
CA PRO A 73 9.34 25.12 -18.37
C PRO A 73 8.20 25.40 -17.39
N ARG A 74 8.31 26.48 -16.60
CA ARG A 74 7.29 26.94 -15.65
C ARG A 74 5.99 27.35 -16.32
N ILE A 75 6.03 27.84 -17.57
CA ILE A 75 4.81 28.15 -18.33
C ILE A 75 3.96 26.89 -18.51
N VAL A 76 4.61 25.75 -18.75
CA VAL A 76 3.93 24.46 -18.94
C VAL A 76 3.29 24.02 -17.63
N THR A 77 4.03 23.98 -16.51
CA THR A 77 3.46 23.53 -15.22
C THR A 77 2.35 24.44 -14.71
N ALA A 78 2.46 25.76 -14.91
CA ALA A 78 1.42 26.72 -14.56
C ALA A 78 0.09 26.43 -15.27
N SER A 79 0.13 26.06 -16.56
CA SER A 79 -1.09 25.73 -17.33
C SER A 79 -1.84 24.48 -16.80
N TYR A 80 -1.19 23.64 -15.99
CA TYR A 80 -1.78 22.46 -15.36
C TYR A 80 -2.04 22.65 -13.84
N GLY A 81 -1.85 23.86 -13.30
CA GLY A 81 -1.97 24.12 -11.86
C GLY A 81 -0.93 23.35 -11.03
N ILE A 82 0.25 23.11 -11.59
CA ILE A 82 1.37 22.46 -10.93
C ILE A 82 2.33 23.54 -10.44
N GLU A 83 2.52 23.61 -9.13
CA GLU A 83 3.26 24.70 -8.48
C GLU A 83 4.75 24.41 -8.28
N VAL A 84 5.24 23.22 -8.67
CA VAL A 84 6.68 22.96 -8.65
C VAL A 84 7.34 23.58 -9.88
N ASP A 85 8.44 24.29 -9.66
CA ASP A 85 9.31 24.79 -10.72
C ASP A 85 10.10 23.62 -11.32
N PRO A 86 9.94 23.29 -12.62
CA PRO A 86 10.68 22.20 -13.25
C PRO A 86 12.20 22.34 -13.18
N MET A 87 12.71 23.57 -13.06
CA MET A 87 14.15 23.82 -12.90
C MET A 87 14.70 23.28 -11.58
N GLN A 88 13.87 23.16 -10.55
CA GLN A 88 14.25 22.61 -9.23
C GLN A 88 14.23 21.07 -9.19
N ILE A 89 13.70 20.44 -10.23
CA ILE A 89 13.58 18.98 -10.35
C ILE A 89 14.17 18.45 -11.67
N LEU A 90 15.13 19.17 -12.27
CA LEU A 90 15.77 18.77 -13.54
C LEU A 90 16.21 17.29 -13.59
N PRO A 91 16.82 16.70 -12.54
CA PRO A 91 17.21 15.28 -12.56
C PRO A 91 16.05 14.29 -12.74
N LEU A 92 14.79 14.71 -12.54
CA LEU A 92 13.62 13.86 -12.68
C LEU A 92 13.08 13.78 -14.12
N TRP A 93 13.38 14.76 -14.98
CA TRP A 93 12.73 14.87 -16.30
C TRP A 93 13.63 15.31 -17.45
N CYS A 94 14.75 15.97 -17.17
CA CYS A 94 15.68 16.41 -18.20
C CYS A 94 16.83 15.39 -18.36
N GLY A 95 16.98 14.82 -19.56
CA GLY A 95 17.91 13.73 -19.84
C GLY A 95 19.36 14.02 -19.42
N ASP A 96 19.83 15.26 -19.65
CA ASP A 96 21.21 15.67 -19.34
C ASP A 96 21.52 15.69 -17.84
N TYR A 97 20.48 15.76 -17.00
CA TYR A 97 20.58 15.86 -15.55
C TYR A 97 20.32 14.53 -14.83
N VAL A 98 19.80 13.51 -15.52
CA VAL A 98 19.54 12.18 -14.94
C VAL A 98 20.80 11.59 -14.29
N LYS A 99 21.98 11.86 -14.88
CA LYS A 99 23.28 11.40 -14.39
C LYS A 99 23.64 11.86 -12.97
N TYR A 100 22.99 12.90 -12.45
CA TYR A 100 23.23 13.43 -11.10
C TYR A 100 22.39 12.72 -10.04
N ARG A 101 21.30 12.04 -10.43
CA ARG A 101 20.34 11.41 -9.51
C ARG A 101 21.04 10.39 -8.60
N PHE A 102 20.65 10.36 -7.33
CA PHE A 102 21.23 9.51 -6.28
C PHE A 102 22.73 9.71 -5.98
N LYS A 103 23.31 10.85 -6.39
CA LYS A 103 24.70 11.23 -6.08
C LYS A 103 24.74 12.52 -5.26
N SER A 104 25.89 12.82 -4.65
CA SER A 104 26.10 14.05 -3.88
C SER A 104 25.89 15.33 -4.70
N GLU A 105 26.17 15.25 -6.00
CA GLU A 105 26.01 16.33 -6.98
C GLU A 105 24.54 16.67 -7.23
N SER A 106 23.59 15.89 -6.67
CA SER A 106 22.17 16.25 -6.62
C SER A 106 21.85 17.37 -5.62
N ALA A 107 22.79 17.80 -4.78
CA ALA A 107 22.57 18.83 -3.77
C ALA A 107 21.88 20.13 -4.29
N PRO A 108 22.14 20.60 -5.53
CA PRO A 108 21.40 21.73 -6.11
C PRO A 108 19.91 21.49 -6.39
N TRP A 109 19.45 20.24 -6.40
CA TRP A 109 18.07 19.84 -6.67
C TRP A 109 17.44 19.10 -5.48
N PRO A 110 17.23 19.78 -4.33
CA PRO A 110 16.71 19.16 -3.12
C PRO A 110 15.31 18.56 -3.32
N LEU A 111 14.49 19.11 -4.22
CA LEU A 111 13.17 18.57 -4.53
C LEU A 111 13.24 17.23 -5.27
N ALA A 112 14.24 17.04 -6.14
CA ALA A 112 14.48 15.75 -6.78
C ALA A 112 14.92 14.70 -5.75
N MET A 113 15.80 15.08 -4.82
CA MET A 113 16.22 14.21 -3.72
C MET A 113 15.05 13.82 -2.81
N MET A 114 14.18 14.77 -2.46
CA MET A 114 12.99 14.52 -1.65
C MET A 114 12.03 13.53 -2.33
N TRP A 115 11.85 13.66 -3.65
CA TRP A 115 11.06 12.72 -4.44
C TRP A 115 11.67 11.31 -4.46
N ASP A 116 12.99 11.23 -4.64
CA ASP A 116 13.73 9.96 -4.63
C ASP A 116 13.63 9.22 -3.30
N GLU A 117 13.74 9.96 -2.20
CA GLU A 117 13.55 9.41 -0.86
C GLU A 117 12.10 8.92 -0.69
N TYR A 118 11.11 9.72 -1.05
CA TYR A 118 9.71 9.34 -1.01
C TYR A 118 9.44 8.06 -1.82
N MET A 119 9.92 7.98 -3.06
CA MET A 119 9.75 6.80 -3.90
C MET A 119 10.42 5.56 -3.31
N ARG A 120 11.62 5.70 -2.75
CA ARG A 120 12.31 4.59 -2.06
C ARG A 120 11.50 4.06 -0.89
N GLU A 121 10.85 4.93 -0.13
CA GLU A 121 9.97 4.51 0.97
C GLU A 121 8.70 3.82 0.49
N MET A 122 8.06 4.34 -0.56
CA MET A 122 6.89 3.71 -1.15
C MET A 122 7.21 2.31 -1.68
N LEU A 123 8.37 2.12 -2.31
CA LEU A 123 8.86 0.82 -2.76
C LEU A 123 9.10 -0.14 -1.58
N ARG A 124 9.76 0.34 -0.50
CA ARG A 124 9.95 -0.44 0.73
C ARG A 124 8.62 -0.82 1.38
N HIS A 125 7.65 0.09 1.38
CA HIS A 125 6.32 -0.17 1.93
C HIS A 125 5.60 -1.25 1.13
N ARG A 126 5.63 -1.21 -0.21
CA ARG A 126 5.09 -2.28 -1.06
C ARG A 126 5.72 -3.64 -0.73
N ASP A 127 7.04 -3.70 -0.57
CA ASP A 127 7.72 -4.95 -0.23
C ASP A 127 7.36 -5.44 1.18
N LEU A 128 7.05 -4.52 2.10
CA LEU A 128 6.52 -4.86 3.42
C LEU A 128 5.11 -5.46 3.30
N VAL A 129 4.23 -4.86 2.51
CA VAL A 129 2.87 -5.38 2.27
C VAL A 129 2.94 -6.79 1.68
N ARG A 130 3.80 -7.03 0.68
CA ARG A 130 4.01 -8.37 0.11
C ARG A 130 4.43 -9.39 1.17
N ARG A 131 5.35 -9.01 2.07
CA ARG A 131 5.81 -9.85 3.19
C ARG A 131 4.75 -10.06 4.26
N GLN A 132 3.89 -9.09 4.51
CA GLN A 132 2.76 -9.24 5.44
C GLN A 132 1.71 -10.23 4.94
N GLY A 133 1.73 -10.57 3.65
CA GLY A 133 0.93 -11.66 3.07
C GLY A 133 1.41 -13.08 3.43
N GLU A 134 2.39 -13.23 4.32
CA GLU A 134 2.86 -14.53 4.80
C GLU A 134 1.75 -15.24 5.60
N MET A 135 1.45 -16.50 5.23
CA MET A 135 0.46 -17.37 5.84
C MET A 135 0.93 -18.83 6.03
N SER A 136 2.22 -19.14 5.93
CA SER A 136 2.77 -20.51 6.02
C SER A 136 2.36 -21.24 7.31
N THR A 137 2.18 -20.49 8.40
CA THR A 137 1.79 -21.02 9.71
C THR A 137 0.29 -21.03 9.97
N ILE A 138 -0.50 -20.27 9.19
CA ILE A 138 -1.96 -20.13 9.38
C ILE A 138 -2.72 -20.94 8.35
N ASN A 139 -2.32 -20.82 7.07
CA ASN A 139 -2.92 -21.52 5.94
C ASN A 139 -1.82 -21.94 4.95
N PRO A 140 -1.06 -23.01 5.26
CA PRO A 140 0.09 -23.45 4.46
C PRO A 140 -0.27 -23.78 3.01
N ARG A 141 -1.48 -24.33 2.78
CA ARG A 141 -1.96 -24.67 1.44
C ARG A 141 -2.18 -23.44 0.58
N PHE A 142 -2.86 -22.43 1.12
CA PHE A 142 -3.09 -21.17 0.42
C PHE A 142 -1.79 -20.38 0.24
N HIS A 143 -0.92 -20.37 1.26
CA HIS A 143 0.40 -19.76 1.15
C HIS A 143 1.22 -20.39 0.01
N ALA A 144 1.30 -21.72 -0.05
CA ALA A 144 2.02 -22.41 -1.12
C ALA A 144 1.43 -22.09 -2.51
N TRP A 145 0.11 -21.96 -2.63
CA TRP A 145 -0.52 -21.49 -3.87
C TRP A 145 -0.13 -20.05 -4.20
N ARG A 146 -0.20 -19.13 -3.24
CA ARG A 146 0.19 -17.72 -3.42
C ARG A 146 1.64 -17.59 -3.89
N GLU A 147 2.57 -18.30 -3.27
CA GLU A 147 3.98 -18.28 -3.66
C GLU A 147 4.20 -18.80 -5.09
N ARG A 148 3.39 -19.78 -5.54
CA ARG A 148 3.39 -20.19 -6.96
C ARG A 148 2.88 -19.08 -7.87
N GLN A 149 1.84 -18.34 -7.48
CA GLN A 149 1.34 -17.21 -8.27
C GLN A 149 2.36 -16.08 -8.38
N ILE A 150 3.10 -15.80 -7.30
CA ILE A 150 4.19 -14.80 -7.29
C ILE A 150 5.30 -15.22 -8.24
N ARG A 151 5.77 -16.46 -8.15
CA ARG A 151 6.81 -16.98 -9.05
C ARG A 151 6.37 -16.93 -10.51
N ARG A 152 5.18 -17.45 -10.82
CA ARG A 152 4.60 -17.36 -12.17
C ARG A 152 4.55 -15.92 -12.67
N CYS A 153 4.10 -14.98 -11.84
CA CYS A 153 4.03 -13.57 -12.21
C CYS A 153 5.41 -12.96 -12.50
N ASN A 154 6.44 -13.35 -11.74
CA ASN A 154 7.81 -12.90 -11.97
C ASN A 154 8.41 -13.54 -13.24
N ASP A 155 8.07 -14.80 -13.53
CA ASP A 155 8.54 -15.49 -14.73
C ASP A 155 7.95 -14.84 -16.00
N GLU A 156 6.66 -14.47 -15.97
CA GLU A 156 5.97 -13.84 -17.10
C GLU A 156 6.32 -12.36 -17.28
N LEU A 157 6.49 -11.61 -16.19
CA LEU A 157 6.68 -10.15 -16.24
C LEU A 157 8.13 -9.70 -15.99
N GLY A 158 9.04 -10.63 -15.69
CA GLY A 158 10.43 -10.33 -15.33
C GLY A 158 10.53 -9.33 -14.18
N GLU A 159 11.36 -8.30 -14.36
CA GLU A 159 11.58 -7.26 -13.36
C GLU A 159 10.29 -6.53 -12.96
N LEU A 160 9.31 -6.42 -13.86
CA LEU A 160 8.03 -5.76 -13.58
C LEU A 160 7.17 -6.55 -12.58
N GLY A 161 7.33 -7.88 -12.51
CA GLY A 161 6.63 -8.72 -11.53
C GLY A 161 6.94 -8.30 -10.09
N THR A 162 8.18 -7.85 -9.85
CA THR A 162 8.62 -7.34 -8.55
C THR A 162 7.92 -6.04 -8.12
N SER A 163 7.15 -5.41 -9.02
CA SER A 163 6.35 -4.22 -8.71
C SER A 163 4.94 -4.51 -8.18
N ILE A 164 4.50 -5.78 -8.18
CA ILE A 164 3.12 -6.15 -7.78
C ILE A 164 3.06 -6.53 -6.29
N ALA A 165 2.26 -5.83 -5.48
CA ALA A 165 2.23 -6.06 -4.02
C ALA A 165 1.76 -7.47 -3.59
N HIS A 166 1.00 -8.17 -4.45
CA HIS A 166 0.40 -9.50 -4.16
C HIS A 166 -0.38 -9.52 -2.83
N HIS A 167 -1.32 -8.59 -2.71
CA HIS A 167 -2.31 -8.55 -1.64
C HIS A 167 -3.07 -9.89 -1.54
N THR A 168 -3.44 -10.27 -0.32
CA THR A 168 -4.03 -11.59 -0.03
C THR A 168 -5.48 -11.73 -0.50
N ILE A 169 -6.25 -10.65 -0.43
CA ILE A 169 -7.69 -10.65 -0.71
C ILE A 169 -8.13 -9.25 -1.16
N ALA A 170 -9.13 -9.21 -2.04
CA ALA A 170 -9.88 -8.01 -2.36
C ALA A 170 -11.37 -8.27 -2.08
N PHE A 171 -12.07 -7.25 -1.60
CA PHE A 171 -13.52 -7.28 -1.41
C PHE A 171 -14.13 -6.25 -2.35
N GLU A 172 -14.98 -6.67 -3.28
CA GLU A 172 -15.71 -5.71 -4.11
C GLU A 172 -16.89 -5.15 -3.31
N LEU A 173 -16.97 -3.82 -3.21
CA LEU A 173 -18.08 -3.12 -2.55
C LEU A 173 -19.06 -2.51 -3.56
N SER A 174 -18.85 -2.80 -4.85
CA SER A 174 -19.67 -2.35 -5.96
C SER A 174 -19.86 -3.51 -6.95
N GLU A 175 -20.94 -3.46 -7.72
CA GLU A 175 -21.15 -4.31 -8.88
C GLU A 175 -20.93 -3.50 -10.15
N GLY A 176 -19.89 -3.87 -10.91
CA GLY A 176 -19.44 -3.09 -12.07
C GLY A 176 -18.71 -1.80 -11.68
N CYS A 177 -18.27 -1.05 -12.69
CA CYS A 177 -17.47 0.16 -12.53
C CYS A 177 -18.01 1.30 -13.39
N THR A 178 -18.07 2.52 -12.85
CA THR A 178 -18.56 3.69 -13.61
C THR A 178 -17.52 4.22 -14.61
N VAL A 179 -16.24 3.94 -14.39
CA VAL A 179 -15.14 4.53 -15.17
C VAL A 179 -15.12 4.03 -16.62
N GLY A 180 -15.46 2.76 -16.85
CA GLY A 180 -15.54 2.19 -18.20
C GLY A 180 -14.21 2.23 -18.98
N CYS A 181 -13.08 2.04 -18.29
CA CYS A 181 -11.75 2.08 -18.90
C CYS A 181 -11.63 1.09 -20.06
N TRP A 182 -11.30 1.59 -21.26
CA TRP A 182 -11.05 0.76 -22.45
C TRP A 182 -9.88 -0.23 -22.26
N PHE A 183 -9.02 0.02 -21.27
CA PHE A 183 -7.86 -0.79 -20.91
C PHE A 183 -8.06 -1.61 -19.62
N CYS A 184 -9.29 -1.75 -19.12
CA CYS A 184 -9.54 -2.48 -17.87
C CYS A 184 -9.14 -3.96 -18.00
N GLY A 185 -8.02 -4.34 -17.37
CA GLY A 185 -7.52 -5.72 -17.41
C GLY A 185 -8.45 -6.76 -16.76
N LEU A 186 -9.47 -6.32 -16.03
CA LEU A 186 -10.48 -7.16 -15.38
C LEU A 186 -11.81 -7.14 -16.12
N SER A 187 -11.95 -6.27 -17.14
CA SER A 187 -13.19 -6.12 -17.93
C SER A 187 -14.43 -5.99 -17.04
N ALA A 188 -14.36 -5.11 -16.03
CA ALA A 188 -15.49 -4.85 -15.15
C ALA A 188 -16.71 -4.41 -15.97
N ASP A 189 -17.87 -5.01 -15.66
CA ASP A 189 -19.13 -4.64 -16.31
C ASP A 189 -19.53 -3.20 -15.95
N ARG A 190 -20.53 -2.66 -16.64
CA ARG A 190 -21.10 -1.36 -16.29
C ARG A 190 -21.63 -1.39 -14.86
N PHE A 191 -21.47 -0.25 -14.19
CA PHE A 191 -21.95 -0.06 -12.83
C PHE A 191 -23.44 -0.36 -12.67
N LYS A 192 -23.78 -1.19 -11.69
CA LYS A 192 -25.14 -1.63 -11.35
C LYS A 192 -25.57 -1.27 -9.94
N GLY A 193 -24.63 -0.82 -9.10
CA GLY A 193 -24.91 -0.41 -7.73
C GLY A 193 -23.74 -0.66 -6.80
N TYR A 194 -23.88 -0.18 -5.57
CA TYR A 194 -22.90 -0.37 -4.51
C TYR A 194 -23.55 -1.03 -3.29
N TYR A 195 -22.73 -1.67 -2.48
CA TYR A 195 -23.13 -2.25 -1.21
C TYR A 195 -23.19 -1.16 -0.13
N GLU A 196 -24.40 -0.73 0.23
CA GLU A 196 -24.64 0.34 1.20
C GLU A 196 -24.15 -0.03 2.61
N TYR A 197 -23.64 0.94 3.37
CA TYR A 197 -23.31 0.74 4.78
C TYR A 197 -24.51 1.03 5.69
N SER A 198 -25.42 0.06 5.79
CA SER A 198 -26.48 -0.01 6.80
C SER A 198 -26.01 -0.74 8.06
N GLU A 199 -26.80 -0.75 9.15
CA GLU A 199 -26.44 -1.50 10.37
C GLU A 199 -26.31 -3.01 10.12
N GLU A 200 -27.28 -3.58 9.39
CA GLU A 200 -27.30 -4.98 8.98
C GLU A 200 -26.08 -5.31 8.10
N HIS A 201 -25.82 -4.49 7.08
CA HIS A 201 -24.68 -4.69 6.19
C HIS A 201 -23.34 -4.54 6.90
N ALA A 202 -23.25 -3.64 7.89
CA ALA A 202 -22.08 -3.48 8.74
C ALA A 202 -21.84 -4.71 9.63
N GLU A 203 -22.90 -5.35 10.11
CA GLU A 203 -22.80 -6.61 10.85
C GLU A 203 -22.30 -7.74 9.96
N LEU A 204 -22.89 -7.91 8.77
CA LEU A 204 -22.42 -8.89 7.80
C LEU A 204 -20.96 -8.63 7.43
N TRP A 205 -20.58 -7.38 7.18
CA TRP A 205 -19.20 -7.00 6.87
C TRP A 205 -18.22 -7.38 7.98
N ARG A 206 -18.58 -7.15 9.25
CA ARG A 206 -17.76 -7.59 10.39
C ARG A 206 -17.61 -9.11 10.42
N GLY A 207 -18.66 -9.85 10.09
CA GLY A 207 -18.63 -11.31 9.94
C GLY A 207 -17.69 -11.77 8.82
N VAL A 208 -17.79 -11.17 7.63
CA VAL A 208 -16.93 -11.45 6.46
C VAL A 208 -15.46 -11.18 6.78
N VAL A 209 -15.15 -10.02 7.36
CA VAL A 209 -13.78 -9.67 7.77
C VAL A 209 -13.28 -10.61 8.88
N GLY A 210 -14.16 -11.03 9.79
CA GLY A 210 -13.86 -12.03 10.82
C GLY A 210 -13.45 -13.37 10.22
N ALA A 211 -14.26 -13.92 9.32
CA ALA A 211 -13.96 -15.17 8.63
C ALA A 211 -12.66 -15.09 7.81
N ALA A 212 -12.43 -13.97 7.12
CA ALA A 212 -11.17 -13.73 6.41
C ALA A 212 -9.96 -13.66 7.36
N SER A 213 -10.13 -13.05 8.54
CA SER A 213 -9.10 -13.02 9.58
C SER A 213 -8.82 -14.40 10.16
N ASP A 214 -9.82 -15.26 10.30
CA ASP A 214 -9.60 -16.64 10.76
C ASP A 214 -8.86 -17.47 9.71
N MET A 215 -9.18 -17.28 8.43
CA MET A 215 -8.57 -18.03 7.32
C MET A 215 -7.14 -17.57 6.98
N PHE A 216 -6.86 -16.28 7.09
CA PHE A 216 -5.59 -15.68 6.65
C PHE A 216 -4.75 -15.09 7.78
N GLY A 217 -5.28 -15.04 9.00
CA GLY A 217 -4.60 -14.44 10.13
C GLY A 217 -4.20 -12.98 9.85
N PRO A 218 -3.00 -12.55 10.27
CA PRO A 218 -2.53 -11.19 10.04
C PRO A 218 -2.46 -10.77 8.56
N ALA A 219 -2.38 -11.71 7.61
CA ALA A 219 -2.24 -11.42 6.19
C ALA A 219 -3.49 -10.76 5.58
N VAL A 220 -4.67 -10.92 6.21
CA VAL A 220 -5.90 -10.22 5.81
C VAL A 220 -5.73 -8.70 5.81
N ARG A 221 -4.76 -8.18 6.58
CA ARG A 221 -4.47 -6.74 6.68
C ARG A 221 -3.91 -6.14 5.40
N THR A 222 -3.39 -6.99 4.51
CA THR A 222 -2.94 -6.58 3.16
C THR A 222 -4.10 -6.43 2.19
N GLY A 223 -5.30 -6.87 2.56
CA GLY A 223 -6.47 -6.74 1.69
C GLY A 223 -7.02 -5.31 1.60
N PHE A 224 -7.78 -5.08 0.54
CA PHE A 224 -8.37 -3.78 0.17
C PHE A 224 -9.78 -4.01 -0.39
N CYS A 225 -10.58 -2.94 -0.49
CA CYS A 225 -12.02 -3.03 -0.71
C CYS A 225 -12.46 -2.64 -2.13
N TYR A 226 -11.60 -2.90 -3.11
CA TYR A 226 -11.84 -2.73 -4.54
C TYR A 226 -10.84 -3.61 -5.28
N TRP A 227 -11.08 -4.01 -6.52
CA TRP A 227 -10.03 -4.49 -7.44
C TRP A 227 -10.47 -4.33 -8.89
N ALA A 228 -11.62 -4.91 -9.22
CA ALA A 228 -12.31 -4.73 -10.49
C ALA A 228 -13.14 -3.45 -10.53
N THR A 229 -13.65 -3.01 -9.39
CA THR A 229 -14.49 -1.80 -9.27
C THR A 229 -13.69 -0.58 -8.81
N ASP A 230 -14.26 0.62 -8.97
CA ASP A 230 -13.65 1.87 -8.49
C ASP A 230 -14.12 2.15 -7.05
N PRO A 231 -13.22 2.43 -6.09
CA PRO A 231 -13.61 2.72 -4.72
C PRO A 231 -14.50 3.96 -4.57
N ILE A 232 -14.49 4.89 -5.51
CA ILE A 232 -15.33 6.10 -5.50
C ILE A 232 -16.79 5.78 -5.84
N ASP A 233 -17.06 4.65 -6.50
CA ASP A 233 -18.43 4.22 -6.83
C ASP A 233 -19.27 3.89 -5.59
N ASN A 234 -18.62 3.64 -4.44
CA ASN A 234 -19.29 3.42 -3.17
C ASN A 234 -19.07 4.63 -2.23
N PRO A 235 -20.11 5.45 -1.97
CA PRO A 235 -19.98 6.63 -1.09
C PRO A 235 -19.67 6.29 0.37
N ASP A 236 -19.92 5.04 0.81
CA ASP A 236 -19.62 4.55 2.16
C ASP A 236 -18.26 3.81 2.26
N TYR A 237 -17.44 3.83 1.20
CA TYR A 237 -16.19 3.06 1.12
C TYR A 237 -15.27 3.23 2.34
N ASP A 238 -15.16 4.44 2.85
CA ASP A 238 -14.34 4.76 4.02
C ASP A 238 -14.86 4.10 5.30
N ARG A 239 -16.18 3.98 5.47
CA ARG A 239 -16.82 3.30 6.61
C ARG A 239 -16.47 1.82 6.63
N PHE A 240 -16.48 1.15 5.47
CA PHE A 240 -16.04 -0.25 5.35
C PHE A 240 -14.55 -0.39 5.70
N CYS A 241 -13.70 0.49 5.18
CA CYS A 241 -12.27 0.50 5.48
C CYS A 241 -11.98 0.68 6.98
N LEU A 242 -12.64 1.65 7.62
CA LEU A 242 -12.46 1.94 9.05
C LEU A 242 -12.98 0.82 9.95
N THR A 243 -14.07 0.15 9.55
CA THR A 243 -14.64 -0.99 10.29
C THR A 243 -13.71 -2.19 10.25
N SER A 244 -13.13 -2.46 9.09
CA SER A 244 -12.07 -3.45 8.93
C SER A 244 -10.85 -3.11 9.80
N ILE A 245 -10.49 -1.84 9.94
CA ILE A 245 -9.40 -1.41 10.83
C ILE A 245 -9.75 -1.60 12.31
N LYS A 246 -11.00 -1.37 12.73
CA LYS A 246 -11.44 -1.54 14.11
C LYS A 246 -11.62 -3.02 14.50
N SER A 247 -12.14 -3.86 13.61
CA SER A 247 -12.23 -5.32 13.84
C SER A 247 -10.84 -5.97 13.94
N ARG A 248 -9.85 -5.46 13.18
CA ARG A 248 -8.41 -5.83 13.29
C ARG A 248 -7.83 -5.60 14.70
N ALA A 249 -8.36 -4.69 15.51
CA ALA A 249 -7.89 -4.44 16.89
C ALA A 249 -8.52 -5.40 17.92
N ASN A 250 -9.76 -5.86 17.69
CA ASN A 250 -10.51 -6.67 18.65
C ASN A 250 -10.29 -8.19 18.50
N CYS A 251 -9.83 -8.66 17.34
CA CYS A 251 -9.59 -10.10 17.10
C CYS A 251 -8.47 -10.69 18.01
N HIS A 252 -7.55 -9.86 18.51
CA HIS A 252 -6.52 -10.29 19.47
C HIS A 252 -7.05 -10.48 20.91
N LYS A 253 -8.21 -9.91 21.26
CA LYS A 253 -8.77 -10.02 22.61
C LYS A 253 -9.60 -11.29 22.83
N ARG A 254 -10.12 -11.91 21.76
CA ARG A 254 -11.03 -13.08 21.86
C ARG A 254 -10.32 -14.45 21.94
N ARG A 255 -8.99 -14.52 21.95
CA ARG A 255 -8.22 -15.79 21.98
C ARG A 255 -7.83 -16.31 23.37
N ARG A 256 -8.39 -15.78 24.47
CA ARG A 256 -8.26 -16.43 25.79
C ARG A 256 -9.59 -17.09 26.18
N PRO A 257 -9.69 -18.42 26.19
CA PRO A 257 -10.80 -19.08 26.87
C PRO A 257 -10.71 -18.77 28.38
N PRO A 258 -11.84 -18.62 29.08
CA PRO A 258 -11.84 -18.58 30.54
C PRO A 258 -11.25 -19.90 31.05
N ARG A 259 -10.31 -19.80 32.00
CA ARG A 259 -9.81 -20.93 32.78
C ARG A 259 -10.86 -21.37 33.78
#